data_AF-A0A2I1ILG1-F1
#
_entry.id   AF-A0A2I1ILG1-F1
#
_cell.length_a   1.000
_cell.length_b   1.000
_cell.length_c   1.000
_cell.angle_alpha   90.00
_cell.angle_beta   90.00
_cell.angle_gamma   90.00
#
_symmetry.space_group_name_H-M   'P 1'
#
loop_
_entity.id
_entity.type
_entity.pdbx_description
1 polymer ?
#
loop_
_entity_poly.entity_id
_entity_poly.type
_entity_poly.pdbx_seq_one_letter_code
_entity_poly.pdbx_strand_id
1 'polypeptide(L)'
;MWYVNEQPPQEFVEALLSLRQTGKKSRWQIQEVPAPANLAPFSAALALAGEGVHARFVVLYDPQGQPGWEGHFRIAIMARSEIEYEFASDPLLADVVWAWLGEALDEAGAGRHAITGTVTRTESQSFGPLQLLGGRLHVELRASWSPNSQILGPQLQAIDYLLMSLTGTQLHEVV
;
A
#
# COMPACT_ATOMS: atom_id res chain seq x y z
N MET A 1 31.67 -4.92 -18.78
CA MET A 1 30.63 -5.92 -18.45
C MET A 1 29.32 -5.28 -18.84
N TRP A 2 28.79 -5.62 -20.01
CA TRP A 2 27.68 -4.90 -20.64
C TRP A 2 26.37 -5.37 -20.00
N TYR A 3 25.55 -4.43 -19.55
CA TYR A 3 24.21 -4.71 -19.03
C TYR A 3 23.40 -5.38 -20.14
N VAL A 4 23.01 -6.64 -19.94
CA VAL A 4 22.02 -7.28 -20.80
C VAL A 4 20.73 -6.48 -20.60
N ASN A 5 20.19 -5.94 -21.69
CA ASN A 5 18.79 -5.49 -21.76
C ASN A 5 17.91 -6.74 -21.58
N GLU A 6 17.78 -7.24 -20.35
CA GLU A 6 16.84 -8.29 -20.06
C GLU A 6 15.44 -7.68 -20.17
N GLN A 7 14.72 -8.12 -21.20
CA GLN A 7 13.30 -7.85 -21.25
C GLN A 7 12.64 -8.42 -19.99
N PRO A 8 11.69 -7.69 -19.39
CA PRO A 8 10.99 -8.19 -18.21
C PRO A 8 10.33 -9.53 -18.53
N PRO A 9 10.44 -10.55 -17.66
CA PRO A 9 9.75 -11.82 -17.84
C PRO A 9 8.25 -11.62 -18.01
N GLN A 10 7.64 -12.47 -18.82
CA GLN A 10 6.22 -12.37 -19.18
C GLN A 10 5.32 -12.33 -17.93
N GLU A 11 5.64 -13.13 -16.91
CA GLU A 11 4.93 -13.16 -15.62
C GLU A 11 4.86 -11.76 -14.96
N PHE A 12 5.97 -11.03 -14.97
CA PHE A 12 6.03 -9.65 -14.46
C PHE A 12 5.22 -8.68 -15.33
N VAL A 13 5.27 -8.84 -16.66
CA VAL A 13 4.49 -8.01 -17.58
C VAL A 13 2.98 -8.20 -17.35
N GLU A 14 2.52 -9.44 -17.20
CA GLU A 14 1.12 -9.76 -16.91
C GLU A 14 0.65 -9.18 -15.58
N ALA A 15 1.51 -9.24 -14.55
CA ALA A 15 1.28 -8.59 -13.27
C ALA A 15 1.03 -7.08 -13.45
N LEU A 16 1.91 -6.37 -14.16
CA LEU A 16 1.76 -4.93 -14.41
C LEU A 16 0.50 -4.59 -15.23
N LEU A 17 0.15 -5.43 -16.21
CA LEU A 17 -1.08 -5.24 -17.00
C LEU A 17 -2.34 -5.38 -16.13
N SER A 18 -2.36 -6.32 -15.20
CA SER A 18 -3.48 -6.49 -14.27
C SER A 18 -3.65 -5.29 -13.32
N LEU A 19 -2.54 -4.70 -12.85
CA LEU A 19 -2.56 -3.47 -12.06
C LEU A 19 -3.11 -2.31 -12.86
N ARG A 20 -2.66 -2.15 -14.11
CA ARG A 20 -3.12 -1.07 -14.99
C ARG A 20 -4.62 -1.11 -15.24
N GLN A 21 -5.21 -2.30 -15.36
CA GLN A 21 -6.67 -2.44 -15.55
C GLN A 21 -7.45 -2.03 -14.31
N THR A 22 -6.96 -2.42 -13.13
CA THR A 22 -7.59 -2.09 -11.84
C THR A 22 -7.45 -0.61 -11.53
N GLY A 23 -6.26 -0.03 -11.71
CA GLY A 23 -5.98 1.38 -11.42
C GLY A 23 -6.85 2.37 -12.22
N LYS A 24 -7.38 1.97 -13.38
CA LYS A 24 -8.35 2.79 -14.14
C LYS A 24 -9.69 2.99 -13.42
N LYS A 25 -10.02 2.12 -12.48
CA LYS A 25 -11.26 2.15 -11.69
C LYS A 25 -11.03 2.76 -10.30
N SER A 26 -9.78 3.04 -9.94
CA SER A 26 -9.45 3.62 -8.63
C SER A 26 -10.00 5.03 -8.54
N ARG A 27 -10.53 5.38 -7.36
CA ARG A 27 -10.92 6.76 -7.03
C ARG A 27 -9.72 7.65 -6.71
N TRP A 28 -8.59 7.05 -6.39
CA TRP A 28 -7.38 7.76 -5.98
C TRP A 28 -6.59 8.23 -7.21
N GLN A 29 -5.83 9.30 -7.06
CA GLN A 29 -4.89 9.70 -8.10
C GLN A 29 -3.72 8.72 -8.10
N ILE A 30 -3.59 7.93 -9.16
CA ILE A 30 -2.52 6.95 -9.31
C ILE A 30 -1.47 7.49 -10.30
N GLN A 31 -0.21 7.48 -9.87
CA GLN A 31 0.93 7.84 -10.71
C GLN A 31 2.03 6.78 -10.62
N GLU A 32 2.63 6.44 -11.75
CA GLU A 32 3.88 5.66 -11.77
C GLU A 32 5.04 6.49 -11.23
N VAL A 33 5.82 5.90 -10.31
CA VAL A 33 6.96 6.55 -9.68
C VAL A 33 8.17 5.63 -9.71
N PRO A 34 9.41 6.16 -9.64
CA PRO A 34 10.61 5.31 -9.63
C PRO A 34 10.55 4.33 -8.47
N ALA A 35 10.72 3.02 -8.71
CA ALA A 35 10.73 2.01 -7.67
C ALA A 35 12.01 2.08 -6.80
N PRO A 36 12.00 1.55 -5.56
CA PRO A 36 13.21 1.48 -4.75
C PRO A 36 14.30 0.64 -5.43
N ALA A 37 15.54 1.11 -5.41
CA ALA A 37 16.65 0.42 -6.05
C ALA A 37 17.12 -0.81 -5.25
N ASN A 38 17.69 -1.78 -5.96
CA ASN A 38 18.44 -2.93 -5.40
C ASN A 38 17.63 -3.86 -4.48
N LEU A 39 16.30 -3.87 -4.57
CA LEU A 39 15.47 -4.83 -3.83
C LEU A 39 15.18 -6.10 -4.64
N ALA A 40 15.11 -6.00 -5.97
CA ALA A 40 14.85 -7.11 -6.88
C ALA A 40 15.34 -6.76 -8.29
N PRO A 41 15.57 -7.77 -9.16
CA PRO A 41 15.94 -7.54 -10.56
C PRO A 41 14.89 -6.72 -11.33
N PHE A 42 13.61 -6.95 -11.04
CA PHE A 42 12.50 -6.20 -11.64
C PHE A 42 11.64 -5.58 -10.55
N SER A 43 11.25 -4.33 -10.74
CA SER A 43 10.40 -3.62 -9.80
C SER A 43 9.56 -2.54 -10.48
N ALA A 44 8.42 -2.25 -9.89
CA ALA A 44 7.53 -1.16 -10.29
C ALA A 44 6.94 -0.52 -9.03
N ALA A 45 6.60 0.78 -9.11
CA ALA A 45 5.97 1.47 -8.01
C ALA A 45 4.90 2.44 -8.48
N LEU A 46 3.83 2.50 -7.71
CA LEU A 46 2.73 3.45 -7.86
C LEU A 46 2.66 4.34 -6.62
N ALA A 47 2.43 5.63 -6.83
CA ALA A 47 1.96 6.53 -5.79
C ALA A 47 0.45 6.69 -5.93
N LEU A 48 -0.26 6.61 -4.80
CA LEU A 48 -1.69 6.87 -4.68
C LEU A 48 -1.90 8.06 -3.76
N ALA A 49 -2.77 9.01 -4.11
CA ALA A 49 -3.07 10.16 -3.26
C ALA A 49 -4.50 10.69 -3.47
N GLY A 50 -5.04 11.31 -2.42
CA GLY A 50 -6.34 11.98 -2.41
C GLY A 50 -6.86 12.11 -0.98
N GLU A 51 -7.79 13.02 -0.71
CA GLU A 51 -8.51 13.12 0.58
C GLU A 51 -7.61 13.07 1.84
N GLY A 52 -6.40 13.65 1.79
CA GLY A 52 -5.47 13.68 2.93
C GLY A 52 -4.66 12.38 3.15
N VAL A 53 -4.82 11.37 2.31
CA VAL A 53 -4.02 10.13 2.34
C VAL A 53 -2.99 10.09 1.21
N HIS A 54 -1.83 9.52 1.53
CA HIS A 54 -0.77 9.24 0.58
C HIS A 54 -0.30 7.79 0.74
N ALA A 55 -0.15 7.07 -0.36
CA ALA A 55 0.40 5.73 -0.33
C ALA A 55 1.37 5.46 -1.47
N ARG A 56 2.25 4.50 -1.23
CA ARG A 56 3.20 3.97 -2.20
C ARG A 56 3.04 2.47 -2.24
N PHE A 57 2.69 1.94 -3.40
CA PHE A 57 2.54 0.52 -3.67
C PHE A 57 3.69 0.06 -4.56
N VAL A 58 4.50 -0.87 -4.06
CA VAL A 58 5.70 -1.36 -4.74
C VAL A 58 5.52 -2.83 -5.05
N VAL A 59 5.79 -3.21 -6.30
CA VAL A 59 5.90 -4.60 -6.73
C VAL A 59 7.36 -4.89 -6.97
N LEU A 60 7.83 -5.97 -6.36
CA LEU A 60 9.16 -6.53 -6.55
C LEU A 60 9.00 -7.92 -7.16
N TYR A 61 9.86 -8.24 -8.12
CA TYR A 61 9.84 -9.53 -8.79
C TYR A 61 11.26 -10.06 -9.01
N ASP A 62 11.47 -11.30 -8.61
CA ASP A 62 12.70 -12.05 -8.79
C ASP A 62 12.36 -13.44 -9.36
N PRO A 63 12.77 -13.76 -10.61
CA PRO A 63 12.52 -15.07 -11.21
C PRO A 63 13.09 -16.25 -10.42
N GLN A 64 14.09 -16.01 -9.57
CA GLN A 64 14.68 -17.04 -8.72
C GLN A 64 14.05 -17.08 -7.31
N GLY A 65 13.11 -16.17 -7.04
CA GLY A 65 12.59 -15.90 -5.71
C GLY A 65 13.66 -15.33 -4.76
N GLN A 66 13.22 -14.99 -3.54
CA GLN A 66 14.13 -14.56 -2.47
C GLN A 66 13.74 -15.22 -1.14
N PRO A 67 14.69 -15.39 -0.19
CA PRO A 67 14.38 -15.90 1.14
C PRO A 67 13.26 -15.12 1.82
N GLY A 68 12.25 -15.82 2.34
CA GLY A 68 11.08 -15.23 3.00
C GLY A 68 10.01 -14.68 2.06
N TRP A 69 10.23 -14.71 0.74
CA TRP A 69 9.17 -14.39 -0.22
C TRP A 69 8.25 -15.57 -0.47
N GLU A 70 8.76 -16.80 -0.41
CA GLU A 70 7.97 -18.01 -0.67
C GLU A 70 7.25 -17.98 -2.05
N GLY A 71 7.86 -17.28 -3.01
CA GLY A 71 7.37 -17.07 -4.37
C GLY A 71 8.27 -16.10 -5.15
N HIS A 72 7.86 -15.72 -6.36
CA HIS A 72 8.61 -14.79 -7.21
C HIS A 72 8.29 -13.32 -6.98
N PHE A 73 7.19 -13.02 -6.29
CA PHE A 73 6.71 -11.66 -6.07
C PHE A 73 6.75 -11.26 -4.61
N ARG A 74 7.02 -9.98 -4.37
CA ARG A 74 6.79 -9.31 -3.10
C ARG A 74 6.12 -7.98 -3.34
N ILE A 75 5.06 -7.72 -2.60
CA ILE A 75 4.42 -6.41 -2.53
C ILE A 75 4.90 -5.73 -1.26
N ALA A 76 5.21 -4.45 -1.36
CA ALA A 76 5.47 -3.59 -0.22
C ALA A 76 4.63 -2.32 -0.33
N ILE A 77 4.05 -1.89 0.78
CA ILE A 77 3.29 -0.66 0.86
C ILE A 77 3.80 0.24 1.98
N MET A 78 3.64 1.53 1.76
CA MET A 78 3.59 2.53 2.81
C MET A 78 2.32 3.36 2.57
N ALA A 79 1.48 3.53 3.58
CA ALA A 79 0.30 4.39 3.53
C ALA A 79 0.31 5.31 4.74
N ARG A 80 0.05 6.60 4.52
CA ARG A 80 0.05 7.63 5.54
C ARG A 80 -1.20 8.48 5.42
N SER A 81 -1.90 8.67 6.54
CA SER A 81 -3.10 9.50 6.65
C SER A 81 -3.03 10.39 7.89
N GLU A 82 -3.62 11.57 7.81
CA GLU A 82 -3.98 12.36 9.00
C GLU A 82 -5.32 11.85 9.52
N ILE A 83 -5.37 11.50 10.81
CA ILE A 83 -6.60 11.03 11.46
C ILE A 83 -7.04 12.09 12.46
N GLU A 84 -8.36 12.26 12.58
CA GLU A 84 -8.95 13.19 13.54
C GLU A 84 -8.49 12.89 14.97
N TYR A 85 -8.25 13.97 15.73
CA TYR A 85 -7.65 13.90 17.07
C TYR A 85 -8.49 13.09 18.08
N GLU A 86 -9.80 12.94 17.85
CA GLU A 86 -10.66 12.10 18.71
C GLU A 86 -10.19 10.64 18.80
N PHE A 87 -9.58 10.11 17.73
CA PHE A 87 -8.97 8.78 17.71
C PHE A 87 -7.55 8.74 18.29
N ALA A 88 -6.92 9.90 18.57
CA ALA A 88 -5.56 9.96 19.09
C ALA A 88 -5.42 9.31 20.47
N SER A 89 -6.49 9.28 21.25
CA SER A 89 -6.50 8.68 22.58
C SER A 89 -6.71 7.16 22.57
N ASP A 90 -7.12 6.55 21.45
CA ASP A 90 -7.41 5.13 21.39
C ASP A 90 -6.11 4.31 21.42
N PRO A 91 -5.83 3.48 22.44
CA PRO A 91 -4.64 2.65 22.48
C PRO A 91 -4.60 1.58 21.38
N LEU A 92 -5.75 1.18 20.83
CA LEU A 92 -5.89 0.10 19.84
C LEU A 92 -5.79 0.58 18.39
N LEU A 93 -5.63 1.88 18.14
CA LEU A 93 -5.60 2.42 16.77
C LEU A 93 -4.59 1.70 15.86
N ALA A 94 -3.44 1.30 16.39
CA ALA A 94 -2.44 0.58 15.61
C ALA A 94 -2.92 -0.81 15.18
N ASP A 95 -3.57 -1.55 16.09
CA ASP A 95 -4.14 -2.87 15.83
C ASP A 95 -5.31 -2.79 14.84
N VAL A 96 -6.14 -1.75 14.96
CA VAL A 96 -7.26 -1.49 14.03
C VAL A 96 -6.75 -1.19 12.62
N VAL A 97 -5.78 -0.28 12.47
CA VAL A 97 -5.18 0.04 11.17
C VAL A 97 -4.49 -1.19 10.55
N TRP A 98 -3.87 -2.04 11.38
CA TRP A 98 -3.32 -3.30 10.92
C TRP A 98 -4.40 -4.28 10.44
N ALA A 99 -5.51 -4.39 11.17
CA ALA A 99 -6.64 -5.25 10.79
C ALA A 99 -7.26 -4.83 9.45
N TRP A 100 -7.41 -3.52 9.20
CA TRP A 100 -7.94 -3.01 7.94
C TRP A 100 -7.15 -3.46 6.71
N LEU A 101 -5.83 -3.64 6.81
CA LEU A 101 -5.06 -4.20 5.69
C LEU A 101 -5.48 -5.65 5.39
N GLY A 102 -5.66 -6.47 6.43
CA GLY A 102 -6.11 -7.85 6.28
C GLY A 102 -7.52 -7.93 5.69
N GLU A 103 -8.45 -7.15 6.24
CA GLU A 103 -9.83 -7.06 5.76
C GLU A 103 -9.90 -6.60 4.31
N ALA A 104 -9.17 -5.55 3.95
CA ALA A 104 -9.12 -5.03 2.59
C ALA A 104 -8.56 -6.04 1.58
N LEU A 105 -7.54 -6.80 1.98
CA LEU A 105 -6.99 -7.88 1.16
C LEU A 105 -8.02 -9.01 0.97
N ASP A 106 -8.72 -9.38 2.04
CA ASP A 106 -9.71 -10.46 2.00
C ASP A 106 -10.94 -10.05 1.16
N GLU A 107 -11.44 -8.83 1.33
CA GLU A 107 -12.56 -8.27 0.56
C GLU A 107 -12.25 -8.15 -0.94
N ALA A 108 -11.02 -7.77 -1.29
CA ALA A 108 -10.58 -7.73 -2.68
C ALA A 108 -10.32 -9.12 -3.29
N GLY A 109 -10.37 -10.21 -2.50
CA GLY A 109 -9.96 -11.55 -2.93
C GLY A 109 -8.45 -11.66 -3.20
N ALA A 110 -7.66 -10.80 -2.57
CA ALA A 110 -6.22 -10.64 -2.80
C ALA A 110 -5.41 -11.67 -1.98
N GLY A 111 -5.44 -12.94 -2.40
CA GLY A 111 -4.71 -14.03 -1.75
C GLY A 111 -3.23 -13.70 -1.50
N ARG A 112 -2.77 -13.95 -0.27
CA ARG A 112 -1.45 -13.56 0.24
C ARG A 112 -0.89 -14.53 1.28
N HIS A 113 0.42 -14.51 1.46
CA HIS A 113 1.15 -15.18 2.54
C HIS A 113 2.35 -14.34 2.99
N ALA A 114 3.02 -14.78 4.06
CA ALA A 114 4.21 -14.12 4.63
C ALA A 114 4.03 -12.61 4.88
N ILE A 115 2.85 -12.19 5.34
CA ILE A 115 2.53 -10.78 5.64
C ILE A 115 3.27 -10.33 6.90
N THR A 116 3.87 -9.15 6.84
CA THR A 116 4.55 -8.51 7.98
C THR A 116 4.50 -7.00 7.81
N GLY A 117 4.59 -6.26 8.91
CA GLY A 117 4.57 -4.81 8.85
C GLY A 117 4.58 -4.15 10.21
N THR A 118 4.41 -2.84 10.18
CA THR A 118 4.29 -1.98 11.35
C THR A 118 3.24 -0.91 11.10
N VAL A 119 2.61 -0.45 12.17
CA VAL A 119 1.83 0.77 12.20
C VAL A 119 2.50 1.73 13.17
N THR A 120 2.83 2.93 12.69
CA THR A 120 3.45 3.98 13.50
C THR A 120 2.46 5.11 13.70
N ARG A 121 2.35 5.60 14.92
CA ARG A 121 1.51 6.74 15.29
C ARG A 121 2.42 7.91 15.66
N THR A 122 2.17 9.06 15.05
CA THR A 122 2.92 10.29 15.33
C THR A 122 1.94 11.39 15.73
N GLU A 123 2.01 11.79 16.99
CA GLU A 123 1.27 12.94 17.52
C GLU A 123 2.16 14.18 17.49
N SER A 124 1.61 15.30 17.00
CA SER A 124 2.25 16.60 17.02
C SER A 124 1.36 17.57 17.79
N GLN A 125 1.85 18.08 18.92
CA GLN A 125 1.17 19.11 19.70
C GLN A 125 1.80 20.48 19.42
N SER A 126 0.95 21.48 19.24
CA SER A 126 1.36 22.86 18.95
C SER A 126 1.39 23.71 20.22
N PHE A 127 2.39 24.57 20.38
CA PHE A 127 2.55 25.46 21.54
C PHE A 127 2.66 26.94 21.13
N GLY A 128 2.28 27.86 22.02
CA GLY A 128 2.36 29.30 21.78
C GLY A 128 1.43 29.76 20.65
N PRO A 129 1.87 30.67 19.75
CA PRO A 129 1.03 31.18 18.65
C PRO A 129 0.46 30.10 17.71
N LEU A 130 1.02 28.89 17.72
CA LEU A 130 0.54 27.75 16.92
C LEU A 130 -0.57 26.95 17.60
N GLN A 131 -0.94 27.24 18.86
CA GLN A 131 -2.04 26.54 19.55
C GLN A 131 -3.38 26.64 18.82
N LEU A 132 -3.57 27.70 18.03
CA LEU A 132 -4.76 27.88 17.17
C LEU A 132 -4.83 26.84 16.03
N LEU A 133 -3.72 26.17 15.68
CA LEU A 133 -3.69 25.13 14.65
C LEU A 133 -4.08 23.74 15.16
N GLY A 134 -4.24 23.57 16.48
CA GLY A 134 -4.54 22.27 17.10
C GLY A 134 -3.36 21.28 17.09
N GLY A 135 -3.59 20.11 17.68
CA GLY A 135 -2.71 18.95 17.54
C GLY A 135 -3.04 18.17 16.27
N ARG A 136 -2.06 17.46 15.71
CA ARG A 136 -2.24 16.57 14.54
C ARG A 136 -1.82 15.16 14.88
N LEU A 137 -2.61 14.18 14.46
CA LEU A 137 -2.27 12.77 14.55
C LEU A 137 -2.08 12.21 13.15
N HIS A 138 -0.95 11.55 12.93
CA HIS A 138 -0.70 10.80 11.71
C HIS A 138 -0.54 9.33 12.04
N VAL A 139 -1.11 8.49 11.17
CA VAL A 139 -0.78 7.08 11.12
C VAL A 139 0.04 6.79 9.87
N GLU A 140 1.01 5.92 10.01
CA GLU A 140 1.77 5.38 8.89
C GLU A 140 1.79 3.86 9.00
N LEU A 141 1.16 3.19 8.05
CA LEU A 141 1.23 1.75 7.89
C LEU A 141 2.34 1.43 6.88
N ARG A 142 3.24 0.52 7.26
CA ARG A 142 4.23 -0.09 6.36
C ARG A 142 4.05 -1.58 6.40
N ALA A 143 3.80 -2.21 5.26
CA ALA A 143 3.60 -3.64 5.21
C ALA A 143 4.25 -4.24 3.97
N SER A 144 4.52 -5.54 4.03
CA SER A 144 4.90 -6.32 2.86
C SER A 144 4.34 -7.73 2.97
N TRP A 145 4.02 -8.32 1.84
CA TRP A 145 3.52 -9.69 1.73
C TRP A 145 3.82 -10.24 0.34
N SER A 146 3.64 -11.54 0.19
CA SER A 146 3.79 -12.23 -1.07
C SER A 146 2.40 -12.60 -1.60
N PRO A 147 2.05 -12.20 -2.85
CA PRO A 147 0.76 -12.56 -3.43
C PRO A 147 0.74 -14.04 -3.83
N ASN A 148 -0.43 -14.67 -3.80
CA ASN A 148 -0.60 -16.08 -4.20
C ASN A 148 -0.76 -16.26 -5.73
N SER A 149 -0.74 -15.17 -6.50
CA SER A 149 -0.94 -15.16 -7.95
C SER A 149 -0.18 -13.99 -8.59
N GLN A 150 0.23 -14.15 -9.85
CA GLN A 150 0.77 -13.07 -10.67
C GLN A 150 -0.29 -12.03 -11.09
N ILE A 151 -1.58 -12.32 -10.91
CA ILE A 151 -2.65 -11.34 -11.15
C ILE A 151 -2.75 -10.43 -9.94
N LEU A 152 -2.08 -9.27 -10.02
CA LEU A 152 -1.94 -8.31 -8.92
C LEU A 152 -3.05 -7.26 -8.86
N GLY A 153 -3.98 -7.24 -9.83
CA GLY A 153 -5.15 -6.34 -9.80
C GLY A 153 -5.88 -6.32 -8.44
N PRO A 154 -6.30 -7.47 -7.90
CA PRO A 154 -6.88 -7.56 -6.55
C PRO A 154 -6.03 -6.93 -5.45
N GLN A 155 -4.70 -7.02 -5.55
CA GLN A 155 -3.78 -6.44 -4.56
C GLN A 155 -3.85 -4.91 -4.55
N LEU A 156 -3.99 -4.28 -5.73
CA LEU A 156 -4.18 -2.83 -5.85
C LEU A 156 -5.59 -2.41 -5.39
N GLN A 157 -6.61 -3.21 -5.70
CA GLN A 157 -7.98 -2.98 -5.23
C GLN A 157 -8.06 -3.00 -3.70
N ALA A 158 -7.32 -3.90 -3.04
CA ALA A 158 -7.20 -3.90 -1.59
C ALA A 158 -6.59 -2.60 -1.06
N ILE A 159 -5.65 -1.98 -1.78
CA ILE A 159 -5.13 -0.67 -1.37
C ILE A 159 -6.22 0.38 -1.47
N ASP A 160 -7.04 0.37 -2.53
CA ASP A 160 -8.16 1.31 -2.63
C ASP A 160 -9.07 1.23 -1.39
N TYR A 161 -9.42 0.01 -0.95
CA TYR A 161 -10.23 -0.22 0.26
C TYR A 161 -9.52 0.20 1.56
N LEU A 162 -8.24 -0.13 1.72
CA LEU A 162 -7.45 0.32 2.87
C LEU A 162 -7.42 1.85 2.98
N LEU A 163 -7.19 2.54 1.87
CA LEU A 163 -7.15 4.00 1.85
C LEU A 163 -8.52 4.60 2.19
N MET A 164 -9.60 3.96 1.78
CA MET A 164 -10.97 4.37 2.15
C MET A 164 -11.20 4.27 3.66
N SER A 165 -10.75 3.18 4.30
CA SER A 165 -10.80 3.07 5.76
C SER A 165 -9.94 4.14 6.46
N LEU A 166 -8.74 4.42 5.92
CA LEU A 166 -7.83 5.43 6.47
C LEU A 166 -8.31 6.87 6.34
N THR A 167 -9.23 7.16 5.41
CA THR A 167 -9.86 8.48 5.25
C THR A 167 -11.27 8.54 5.85
N GLY A 168 -11.77 7.45 6.43
CA GLY A 168 -13.14 7.38 6.95
C GLY A 168 -14.22 7.39 5.86
N THR A 169 -13.86 7.13 4.61
CA THR A 169 -14.79 7.17 3.47
C THR A 169 -15.39 5.78 3.26
N GLN A 170 -16.72 5.63 3.39
CA GLN A 170 -17.37 4.34 3.17
C GLN A 170 -17.43 3.95 1.68
N LEU A 171 -17.49 2.63 1.41
CA LEU A 171 -17.93 2.10 0.12
C LEU A 171 -19.38 2.55 -0.12
N HIS A 172 -19.58 3.54 -0.97
CA HIS A 172 -20.91 3.75 -1.51
C HIS A 172 -21.25 2.52 -2.34
N GLU A 173 -22.21 1.72 -1.87
CA GLU A 173 -22.86 0.68 -2.68
C GLU A 173 -23.32 1.35 -3.98
N VAL A 174 -22.65 1.02 -5.08
CA VAL A 174 -23.21 1.26 -6.41
C VAL A 174 -24.30 0.21 -6.57
N VAL A 175 -25.53 0.62 -6.27
CA VAL A 175 -26.77 -0.10 -6.61
C VAL A 175 -26.86 -0.32 -8.11
#